data_AF-A0AAN8FCG5-F1
#
_entry.id   AF-A0AAN8FCG5-F1
#
_cell.length_a   1.000
_cell.length_b   1.000
_cell.length_c   1.000
_cell.angle_alpha   90.00
_cell.angle_beta   90.00
_cell.angle_gamma   90.00
#
_symmetry.space_group_name_H-M   'P 1'
#
loop_
_entity.id
_entity.type
_entity.pdbx_description
1 polymer ?
#
loop_
_entity_poly.entity_id
_entity_poly.type
_entity_poly.pdbx_seq_one_letter_code
_entity_poly.pdbx_strand_id
1 'polypeptide(L)'
;MFVKKIPLADAISKMKDTRFEERPPPQNSIDAIATDPTESYIRLNIGGKSYCVRKELYTEERTLMHDIVESSHEERMLMMDGCDPVTGEYYLERNSRLADHIVDFFATGEA
;
A
#
# COMPACT_ATOMS: atom_id res chain seq x y z
N MET A 1 -8.82 -15.40 -58.73
CA MET A 1 -7.89 -15.31 -57.58
C MET A 1 -7.64 -13.84 -57.29
N PHE A 2 -8.16 -13.32 -56.19
CA PHE A 2 -7.92 -11.93 -55.75
C PHE A 2 -7.42 -11.96 -54.31
N VAL A 3 -6.14 -11.63 -54.12
CA VAL A 3 -5.52 -11.40 -52.81
C VAL A 3 -6.04 -10.08 -52.24
N LYS A 4 -6.91 -10.15 -51.23
CA LYS A 4 -7.36 -8.96 -50.50
C LYS A 4 -6.24 -8.52 -49.55
N LYS A 5 -5.66 -7.34 -49.83
CA LYS A 5 -4.82 -6.59 -48.88
C LYS A 5 -5.70 -6.19 -47.70
N ILE A 6 -5.32 -6.59 -46.49
CA ILE A 6 -5.98 -6.19 -45.25
C ILE A 6 -5.46 -4.78 -44.88
N PRO A 7 -6.31 -3.76 -44.68
CA PRO A 7 -5.88 -2.46 -44.20
C PRO A 7 -5.41 -2.56 -42.74
N LEU A 8 -4.20 -2.05 -42.47
CA LEU A 8 -3.54 -1.99 -41.16
C LEU A 8 -4.15 -0.90 -40.24
N ALA A 9 -5.47 -0.77 -40.19
CA ALA A 9 -6.14 0.33 -39.48
C ALA A 9 -7.07 -0.13 -38.33
N ASP A 10 -7.36 -1.43 -38.21
CA ASP A 10 -8.39 -1.93 -37.27
C ASP A 10 -7.85 -2.60 -36.00
N ALA A 11 -6.60 -2.34 -35.60
CA ALA A 11 -6.04 -2.86 -34.34
C ALA A 11 -6.03 -1.84 -33.18
N ILE A 12 -6.37 -0.56 -33.42
CA ILE A 12 -6.27 0.53 -32.42
C ILE A 12 -7.66 1.02 -31.96
N SER A 13 -8.68 0.15 -32.01
CA SER A 13 -10.05 0.53 -31.59
C SER A 13 -10.70 -0.51 -30.67
N LYS A 14 -9.94 -1.13 -29.77
CA LYS A 14 -10.47 -2.00 -28.71
C LYS A 14 -9.78 -1.88 -27.35
N MET A 15 -9.20 -0.71 -27.04
CA MET A 15 -8.80 -0.36 -25.68
C MET A 15 -9.46 0.96 -25.29
N LYS A 16 -10.78 0.93 -25.08
CA LYS A 16 -11.55 2.04 -24.50
C LYS A 16 -12.54 1.57 -23.43
N ASP A 17 -12.23 0.47 -22.76
CA ASP A 17 -13.00 0.01 -21.60
C ASP A 17 -12.08 -0.57 -20.53
N THR A 18 -11.26 0.31 -19.97
CA THR A 18 -10.76 0.11 -18.61
C THR A 18 -11.07 1.39 -17.88
N ARG A 19 -12.20 1.40 -17.16
CA ARG A 19 -12.51 2.43 -16.18
C ARG A 19 -11.44 2.36 -15.10
N PHE A 20 -10.33 3.08 -15.33
CA PHE A 20 -9.57 3.66 -14.23
C PHE A 20 -10.52 4.66 -13.57
N GLU A 21 -11.03 4.32 -12.39
CA GLU A 21 -11.48 5.35 -11.47
C GLU A 21 -10.25 6.20 -11.13
N GLU A 22 -10.10 7.31 -11.85
CA GLU A 22 -9.21 8.39 -11.43
C GLU A 22 -9.73 8.90 -10.08
N ARG A 23 -9.07 8.52 -8.99
CA ARG A 23 -9.28 9.21 -7.71
C ARG A 23 -9.05 10.71 -7.96
N PRO A 24 -9.93 11.59 -7.46
CA PRO A 24 -9.71 13.02 -7.59
C PRO A 24 -8.33 13.39 -7.00
N PRO A 25 -7.61 14.35 -7.61
CA PRO A 25 -6.29 14.74 -7.12
C PRO A 25 -6.41 15.22 -5.67
N PRO A 26 -5.45 14.87 -4.79
CA PRO A 26 -5.48 15.34 -3.42
C PRO A 26 -5.45 16.86 -3.43
N GLN A 27 -6.47 17.46 -2.79
CA GLN A 27 -6.54 18.89 -2.61
C GLN A 27 -5.36 19.33 -1.76
N ASN A 28 -4.61 20.32 -2.26
CA ASN A 28 -3.51 20.96 -1.57
C ASN A 28 -3.86 21.30 -0.11
N SER A 29 -3.27 20.58 0.82
CA SER A 29 -3.01 21.05 2.17
C SER A 29 -1.64 20.52 2.58
N ILE A 30 -0.67 21.42 2.60
CA ILE A 30 0.66 21.22 3.19
C ILE A 30 0.48 21.24 4.71
N ASP A 31 -0.34 20.32 5.23
CA ASP A 31 -0.54 20.06 6.65
C ASP A 31 -0.17 18.60 6.88
N ALA A 32 1.03 18.48 7.42
CA ALA A 32 1.87 17.31 7.48
C ALA A 32 1.30 16.22 8.39
N ILE A 33 1.26 15.00 7.87
CA ILE A 33 1.45 13.71 8.54
C ILE A 33 0.99 13.62 10.01
N ALA A 34 -0.25 14.04 10.27
CA ALA A 34 -0.96 13.51 11.42
C ALA A 34 -1.57 12.19 10.95
N THR A 35 -0.96 11.05 11.28
CA THR A 35 -1.70 9.79 11.29
C THR A 35 -2.97 10.07 12.08
N ASP A 36 -4.13 10.04 11.43
CA ASP A 36 -5.38 10.34 12.08
C ASP A 36 -5.51 9.35 13.25
N PRO A 37 -5.64 9.81 14.51
CA PRO A 37 -5.79 8.90 15.63
C PRO A 37 -7.02 7.99 15.48
N THR A 38 -7.98 8.35 14.63
CA THR A 38 -9.14 7.53 14.27
C THR A 38 -8.88 6.50 13.16
N GLU A 39 -7.76 6.59 12.42
CA GLU A 39 -7.39 5.55 11.46
C GLU A 39 -7.14 4.24 12.21
N SER A 40 -7.95 3.22 11.90
CA SER A 40 -7.86 1.88 12.50
C SER A 40 -6.78 1.01 11.88
N TYR A 41 -6.04 1.55 10.90
CA TYR A 41 -5.03 0.85 10.13
C TYR A 41 -3.84 1.76 9.81
N ILE A 42 -2.71 1.14 9.48
CA ILE A 42 -1.50 1.79 9.00
C ILE A 42 -1.14 1.22 7.63
N ARG A 43 -0.72 2.10 6.73
CA ARG A 43 -0.26 1.75 5.39
C ARG A 43 1.25 1.52 5.42
N LEU A 44 1.68 0.32 5.05
CA LEU A 44 3.08 -0.10 5.02
C LEU A 44 3.42 -0.61 3.62
N ASN A 45 4.51 -0.14 3.05
CA ASN A 45 5.07 -0.62 1.81
C ASN A 45 6.36 -1.37 2.09
N ILE A 46 6.33 -2.68 1.90
CA ILE A 46 7.47 -3.55 2.17
C ILE A 46 7.94 -4.13 0.85
N GLY A 47 9.14 -3.77 0.41
CA GLY A 47 9.74 -4.29 -0.82
C GLY A 47 8.92 -4.02 -2.09
N GLY A 48 8.20 -2.90 -2.14
CA GLY A 48 7.37 -2.49 -3.27
C GLY A 48 5.94 -3.04 -3.27
N LYS A 49 5.53 -3.74 -2.20
CA LYS A 49 4.16 -4.21 -2.01
C LYS A 49 3.51 -3.46 -0.86
N SER A 50 2.32 -2.90 -1.08
CA SER A 50 1.55 -2.18 -0.07
C SER A 50 0.68 -3.12 0.77
N TYR A 51 0.66 -2.90 2.07
CA TYR A 51 -0.08 -3.62 3.09
C TYR A 51 -0.88 -2.62 3.93
N CYS A 52 -2.09 -3.01 4.32
CA CYS A 52 -2.90 -2.27 5.28
C CYS A 52 -3.01 -3.11 6.55
N VAL A 53 -2.25 -2.74 7.58
CA VAL A 53 -2.19 -3.47 8.86
C VAL A 53 -3.11 -2.79 9.85
N ARG A 54 -4.01 -3.53 10.49
CA ARG A 54 -4.89 -2.99 11.55
C ARG A 54 -4.06 -2.66 12.79
N LYS A 55 -4.46 -1.61 13.52
CA LYS A 55 -3.85 -1.30 14.83
C LYS A 55 -4.18 -2.37 15.88
N GLU A 56 -5.34 -3.00 15.77
CA GLU A 56 -5.73 -4.15 16.58
C GLU A 56 -5.11 -5.43 15.98
N LEU A 57 -4.08 -5.95 16.64
CA LEU A 57 -3.38 -7.18 16.25
C LEU A 57 -3.85 -8.36 17.11
N TYR A 58 -3.97 -9.55 16.54
CA TYR A 58 -4.57 -10.73 17.19
C TYR A 58 -3.60 -11.66 17.93
N THR A 59 -2.41 -11.17 18.32
CA THR A 59 -1.41 -11.99 19.03
C THR A 59 -1.19 -11.52 20.46
N GLU A 60 -0.92 -12.46 21.37
CA GLU A 60 -0.58 -12.18 22.77
C GLU A 60 0.89 -11.75 22.94
N GLU A 61 1.76 -12.13 21.99
CA GLU A 61 3.17 -11.77 22.02
C GLU A 61 3.41 -10.40 21.38
N ARG A 62 4.06 -9.49 22.13
CA ARG A 62 4.45 -8.18 21.62
C ARG A 62 5.57 -8.33 20.59
N THR A 63 5.37 -7.73 19.42
CA THR A 63 6.31 -7.74 18.29
C THR A 63 6.65 -6.33 17.83
N LEU A 64 7.63 -6.20 16.94
CA LEU A 64 7.92 -4.93 16.26
C LEU A 64 6.69 -4.32 15.58
N MET A 65 5.75 -5.13 15.09
CA MET A 65 4.52 -4.62 14.48
C MET A 65 3.66 -3.87 15.51
N HIS A 66 3.67 -4.28 16.77
CA HIS A 66 2.98 -3.55 17.86
C HIS A 66 3.62 -2.20 18.09
N ASP A 67 4.95 -2.17 18.17
CA ASP A 67 5.69 -0.92 18.33
C ASP A 67 5.37 0.02 17.16
N ILE A 68 5.35 -0.49 15.93
CA ILE A 68 4.99 0.30 14.74
C ILE A 68 3.56 0.84 14.83
N VAL A 69 2.56 0.03 15.21
CA VAL A 69 1.16 0.48 15.19
C VAL A 69 0.78 1.42 16.33
N GLU A 70 1.45 1.28 17.47
CA GLU A 70 1.22 2.08 18.67
C GLU A 70 2.07 3.36 18.72
N SER A 71 3.24 3.37 18.06
CA SER A 71 4.15 4.51 18.07
C SER A 71 3.61 5.74 17.38
N SER A 72 4.15 6.90 17.76
CA SER A 72 3.93 8.16 17.06
C SER A 72 4.57 8.16 15.66
N HIS A 73 4.26 9.17 14.84
CA HIS A 73 4.91 9.33 13.54
C HIS A 73 6.44 9.47 13.68
N GLU A 74 6.91 10.29 14.63
CA GLU A 74 8.34 10.52 14.86
C GLU A 74 9.07 9.25 15.26
N GLU A 75 8.47 8.44 16.14
CA GLU A 75 9.02 7.15 16.55
C GLU A 75 9.02 6.14 15.40
N ARG A 76 7.97 6.08 14.59
CA ARG A 76 7.94 5.22 13.39
C ARG A 76 9.05 5.57 12.42
N MET A 77 9.36 6.85 12.25
CA MET A 77 10.45 7.27 11.37
C MET A 77 11.84 6.80 11.84
N LEU A 78 12.00 6.38 13.11
CA LEU A 78 13.23 5.75 13.60
C LEU A 78 13.31 4.26 13.24
N MET A 79 12.18 3.63 12.95
CA MET A 79 12.06 2.20 12.62
C MET A 79 11.91 1.94 11.11
N MET A 80 11.42 2.94 10.38
CA MET A 80 11.11 2.88 8.95
C MET A 80 12.19 3.52 8.10
N ASP A 81 12.29 3.12 6.84
CA ASP A 81 13.22 3.72 5.88
C ASP A 81 12.68 5.04 5.29
N GLY A 82 11.36 5.26 5.37
CA GLY A 82 10.72 6.49 4.94
C GLY A 82 9.22 6.53 5.18
N CYS A 83 8.60 7.66 4.81
CA CYS A 83 7.16 7.84 4.79
C CYS A 83 6.80 8.78 3.64
N ASP A 84 5.75 8.46 2.87
CA ASP A 84 5.21 9.37 1.88
C ASP A 84 4.25 10.35 2.57
N PRO A 85 4.57 11.65 2.60
CA PRO A 85 3.76 12.64 3.30
C PRO A 85 2.38 12.84 2.67
N VAL A 86 2.20 12.48 1.40
CA VAL A 86 0.92 12.66 0.68
C VAL A 86 -0.05 11.52 1.01
N THR A 87 0.45 10.28 1.01
CA THR A 87 -0.38 9.09 1.24
C THR A 87 -0.33 8.60 2.69
N GLY A 88 0.62 9.06 3.49
CA GLY A 88 0.89 8.53 4.83
C GLY A 88 1.38 7.08 4.84
N GLU A 89 1.85 6.57 3.70
CA GLU A 89 2.39 5.21 3.58
C GLU A 89 3.84 5.16 4.08
N TYR A 90 4.14 4.26 5.00
CA TYR A 90 5.50 4.04 5.52
C TYR A 90 6.25 3.01 4.69
N TYR A 91 7.55 3.20 4.48
CA TYR A 91 8.38 2.34 3.66
C TYR A 91 9.36 1.50 4.48
N LEU A 92 9.50 0.24 4.07
CA LEU A 92 10.48 -0.69 4.60
C LEU A 92 11.16 -1.46 3.46
N GLU A 93 12.46 -1.28 3.28
CA GLU A 93 13.28 -1.92 2.25
C GLU A 93 13.60 -3.38 2.62
N ARG A 94 12.56 -4.22 2.67
CA ARG A 94 12.66 -5.64 3.03
C ARG A 94 12.02 -6.54 1.99
N ASN A 95 12.20 -7.85 2.17
CA ASN A 95 11.68 -8.85 1.24
C ASN A 95 10.15 -9.00 1.39
N SER A 96 9.41 -8.55 0.38
CA SER A 96 7.95 -8.62 0.35
C SER A 96 7.40 -10.05 0.44
N ARG A 97 8.12 -11.06 -0.08
CA ARG A 97 7.66 -12.46 -0.01
C ARG A 97 7.63 -13.00 1.42
N LEU A 98 8.53 -12.52 2.28
CA LEU A 98 8.51 -12.88 3.70
C LEU A 98 7.46 -12.08 4.47
N ALA A 99 7.25 -10.81 4.07
CA ALA A 99 6.25 -9.95 4.68
C ALA A 99 4.83 -10.51 4.52
N ASP A 100 4.52 -11.17 3.40
CA ASP A 100 3.22 -11.84 3.19
C ASP A 100 2.87 -12.79 4.36
N HIS A 101 3.79 -13.70 4.71
CA HIS A 101 3.58 -14.63 5.82
C HIS A 101 3.45 -13.93 7.17
N ILE A 102 4.18 -12.84 7.38
CA ILE A 102 4.13 -12.08 8.65
C ILE A 102 2.79 -11.37 8.79
N VAL A 103 2.28 -10.76 7.71
CA VAL A 103 1.00 -10.04 7.73
C VAL A 103 -0.17 -11.02 7.87
N ASP A 104 -0.11 -12.17 7.21
CA ASP A 104 -1.11 -13.24 7.35
C ASP A 104 -1.19 -13.75 8.79
N PHE A 105 -0.04 -13.92 9.46
CA PHE A 105 0.01 -14.27 10.88
C PHE A 105 -0.73 -13.25 11.75
N PHE A 106 -0.49 -11.94 11.57
CA PHE A 106 -1.19 -10.92 12.35
C PHE A 106 -2.68 -10.81 12.04
N ALA A 107 -3.10 -11.19 10.82
CA ALA A 107 -4.50 -11.15 10.41
C ALA A 107 -5.30 -12.37 10.91
N THR A 108 -4.67 -13.54 10.99
CA THR A 108 -5.34 -14.82 11.29
C THR A 108 -5.05 -15.34 12.70
N GLY A 109 -3.92 -14.95 13.29
CA GLY A 109 -3.40 -15.53 14.53
C GLY A 109 -2.75 -16.91 14.36
N GLU A 110 -2.66 -17.43 13.12
CA GLU A 110 -2.08 -18.73 12.80
C GLU A 110 -0.81 -18.56 11.95
N ALA A 111 0.24 -19.33 12.26
CA ALA A 111 1.55 -19.29 11.62
C ALA A 111 1.77 -20.45 10.65
#